data_AF-A0A948FAF0-F1
#
_entry.id   AF-A0A948FAF0-F1
#
_cell.length_a   1.000
_cell.length_b   1.000
_cell.length_c   1.000
_cell.angle_alpha   90.00
_cell.angle_beta   90.00
_cell.angle_gamma   90.00
#
_symmetry.space_group_name_H-M   'P 1'
#
loop_
_entity.id
_entity.type
_entity.pdbx_description
1 polymer ?
#
loop_
_entity_poly.entity_id
_entity_poly.type
_entity_poly.pdbx_seq_one_letter_code
_entity_poly.pdbx_strand_id
1 'polypeptide(L)'
;MPSLQVRELPENIYSLLQEKAKKEHRSLAQEAVVTLAKGLDVSLSLKNRRMELLKQITTNPPLDQLALDLVPVDLLREDRER
;
A
#
# COMPACT_ATOMS: atom_id res chain seq x y z
N MET A 1 6.35 -7.71 -13.38
CA MET A 1 6.65 -6.83 -12.23
C MET A 1 7.39 -5.61 -12.73
N PRO A 2 7.10 -4.40 -12.26
CA PRO A 2 7.87 -3.23 -12.64
C PRO A 2 9.33 -3.40 -12.17
N SER A 3 10.29 -3.07 -13.03
CA SER A 3 11.72 -3.07 -12.72
C SER A 3 12.25 -1.63 -12.70
N LEU A 4 13.15 -1.34 -11.77
CA LEU A 4 13.87 -0.07 -11.69
C LEU A 4 15.35 -0.35 -11.94
N GLN A 5 15.93 0.34 -12.91
CA GLN A 5 17.37 0.31 -13.18
C GLN A 5 17.97 1.68 -12.89
N VAL A 6 18.95 1.74 -12.00
CA VAL A 6 19.73 2.95 -11.72
C VAL A 6 21.03 2.85 -12.50
N ARG A 7 21.30 3.84 -13.35
CA ARG A 7 22.57 3.96 -14.09
C ARG A 7 23.54 4.82 -13.31
N GLU A 8 24.84 4.56 -13.50
CA GLU A 8 25.93 5.34 -12.89
C GLU A 8 25.80 5.46 -11.36
N LEU A 9 25.42 4.35 -10.70
CA LEU A 9 25.28 4.33 -9.24
C LEU A 9 26.66 4.60 -8.59
N PRO A 10 26.77 5.62 -7.73
CA PRO A 10 28.02 5.89 -7.02
C PRO A 10 28.51 4.68 -6.20
N GLU A 11 29.80 4.40 -6.29
CA GLU A 11 30.43 3.21 -5.68
C GLU A 11 30.24 3.15 -4.16
N ASN A 12 30.26 4.31 -3.50
CA ASN A 12 30.00 4.42 -2.07
C ASN A 12 28.57 3.95 -1.70
N ILE A 13 27.57 4.26 -2.53
CA ILE A 13 26.19 3.83 -2.30
C ILE A 13 26.06 2.32 -2.54
N TYR A 14 26.65 1.82 -3.63
CA TYR A 14 26.67 0.38 -3.92
C TYR A 14 27.30 -0.42 -2.78
N SER A 15 28.46 0.02 -2.30
CA SER A 15 29.18 -0.59 -1.19
C SER A 15 28.33 -0.64 0.09
N LEU A 16 27.71 0.49 0.45
CA LEU A 16 26.83 0.56 1.63
C LEU A 16 25.60 -0.36 1.52
N LEU A 17 24.99 -0.45 0.33
CA LEU A 17 23.89 -1.39 0.09
C LEU A 17 24.35 -2.84 0.22
N GLN A 18 25.54 -3.17 -0.28
CA GLN A 18 26.09 -4.52 -0.19
C GLN A 18 26.39 -4.91 1.26
N GLU A 19 26.97 -4.02 2.05
CA GLU A 19 27.22 -4.25 3.48
C GLU A 19 25.93 -4.49 4.27
N LYS A 20 24.91 -3.65 4.06
CA LYS A 20 23.60 -3.81 4.71
C LYS A 20 22.93 -5.11 4.29
N ALA A 21 22.97 -5.47 3.01
CA ALA A 21 22.39 -6.70 2.50
C ALA A 21 23.03 -7.93 3.16
N LYS A 22 24.37 -7.94 3.30
CA LYS A 22 25.10 -9.00 4.01
C LYS A 22 24.69 -9.07 5.49
N LYS A 23 24.64 -7.92 6.18
CA LYS A 23 24.27 -7.84 7.60
C LYS A 23 22.84 -8.35 7.88
N GLU A 24 21.91 -8.06 6.98
CA GLU A 24 20.50 -8.44 7.10
C GLU A 24 20.18 -9.80 6.47
N HIS A 25 21.18 -10.51 5.93
CA HIS A 25 21.03 -11.76 5.19
C HIS A 25 20.01 -11.68 4.04
N ARG A 26 20.04 -10.57 3.29
CA ARG A 26 19.14 -10.30 2.15
C ARG A 26 19.93 -10.21 0.85
N SER A 27 19.22 -10.37 -0.27
CA SER A 27 19.80 -10.05 -1.58
C SER A 27 19.99 -8.53 -1.73
N LEU A 28 20.92 -8.12 -2.60
CA LEU A 28 21.15 -6.70 -2.88
C LEU A 28 19.88 -6.00 -3.40
N ALA A 29 19.12 -6.69 -4.25
CA ALA A 29 17.85 -6.18 -4.77
C ALA A 29 16.81 -5.98 -3.66
N GLN A 30 16.71 -6.91 -2.71
CA GLN A 30 15.82 -6.77 -1.56
C GLN A 30 16.24 -5.61 -0.65
N GLU A 31 17.54 -5.47 -0.38
CA GLU A 31 18.02 -4.35 0.45
C GLU A 31 17.83 -3.00 -0.24
N ALA A 32 17.95 -2.94 -1.57
CA ALA A 32 17.61 -1.75 -2.34
C ALA A 32 16.13 -1.37 -2.18
N VAL A 33 15.22 -2.35 -2.29
CA VAL A 33 13.78 -2.12 -2.07
C VAL A 33 13.49 -1.66 -0.63
N VAL A 34 14.14 -2.28 0.37
CA VAL A 34 14.01 -1.87 1.78
C VAL A 34 14.53 -0.47 2.03
N THR A 35 15.68 -0.13 1.46
CA THR A 35 16.28 1.19 1.61
C THR A 35 15.41 2.26 0.95
N LEU A 36 14.91 2.00 -0.27
CA LEU A 36 14.00 2.92 -0.97
C LEU A 36 12.70 3.11 -0.20
N ALA A 37 12.10 2.03 0.29
CA ALA A 37 10.85 2.12 1.02
C ALA A 37 11.00 2.91 2.33
N LYS A 38 12.09 2.69 3.08
CA LYS A 38 12.42 3.50 4.26
C LYS A 38 12.65 4.97 3.91
N GLY A 39 13.35 5.26 2.81
CA GLY A 39 13.63 6.62 2.37
C GLY A 39 12.42 7.38 1.84
N LEU A 40 11.41 6.66 1.32
CA LEU A 40 10.14 7.21 0.85
C LEU A 40 9.04 7.20 1.93
N ASP A 41 9.38 6.78 3.15
CA ASP A 41 8.44 6.57 4.26
C ASP A 41 7.26 5.64 3.91
N VAL A 42 7.53 4.64 3.06
CA VAL A 42 6.58 3.62 2.64
C VAL A 42 6.84 2.35 3.42
N SER A 43 5.83 1.87 4.15
CA SER A 43 5.94 0.58 4.83
C SER A 43 5.93 -0.60 3.84
N LEU A 44 7.01 -1.38 3.84
CA LEU A 44 7.05 -2.69 3.15
C LEU A 44 6.24 -3.78 3.85
N SER A 45 5.90 -3.57 5.12
CA SER A 45 5.05 -4.51 5.86
C SER A 45 3.64 -4.46 5.26
N LEU A 46 3.26 -5.54 4.58
CA LEU A 46 1.89 -5.80 4.15
C LEU A 46 0.91 -5.69 5.32
N LYS A 47 1.35 -6.07 6.53
CA LYS A 47 0.58 -5.96 7.76
C LYS A 47 0.30 -4.50 8.11
N ASN A 48 1.31 -3.63 8.04
CA ASN A 48 1.14 -2.21 8.34
C ASN A 48 0.27 -1.52 7.28
N ARG A 49 0.49 -1.81 6.00
CA ARG A 49 -0.39 -1.32 4.92
C ARG A 49 -1.84 -1.77 5.12
N ARG A 50 -2.05 -3.02 5.55
CA ARG A 50 -3.38 -3.54 5.86
C ARG A 50 -3.99 -2.85 7.08
N MET A 51 -3.21 -2.58 8.13
CA MET A 51 -3.68 -1.83 9.29
C MET A 51 -4.06 -0.38 8.93
N GLU A 52 -3.25 0.29 8.11
CA GLU A 52 -3.52 1.64 7.60
C GLU A 52 -4.84 1.67 6.82
N LEU A 53 -5.05 0.70 5.92
CA LEU A 53 -6.29 0.54 5.17
C LEU A 53 -7.49 0.25 6.08
N LEU A 54 -7.35 -0.66 7.05
CA LEU A 54 -8.41 -0.94 8.01
C LEU A 54 -8.77 0.32 8.81
N LYS A 55 -7.78 1.11 9.23
CA LYS A 55 -7.99 2.38 9.90
C LYS A 55 -8.75 3.36 9.00
N GLN A 56 -8.38 3.49 7.72
CA GLN A 56 -9.09 4.33 6.76
C GLN A 56 -10.56 3.90 6.59
N ILE A 57 -10.82 2.59 6.47
CA ILE A 57 -12.19 2.05 6.38
C ILE A 57 -12.99 2.35 7.65
N THR A 58 -12.40 2.22 8.84
CA THR A 58 -13.10 2.56 10.08
C THR A 58 -13.34 4.06 10.26
N THR A 59 -12.48 4.90 9.69
CA THR A 59 -12.61 6.37 9.80
C THR A 59 -13.63 6.92 8.81
N ASN A 60 -13.80 6.26 7.67
CA ASN A 60 -14.81 6.57 6.66
C ASN A 60 -15.83 5.43 6.58
N PRO A 61 -16.77 5.33 7.54
CA PRO A 61 -17.82 4.32 7.47
C PRO A 61 -18.61 4.47 6.16
N PRO A 62 -18.98 3.36 5.50
CA PRO A 62 -19.76 3.43 4.27
C PRO A 62 -21.18 3.91 4.57
N LEU A 63 -21.47 5.13 4.10
CA LEU A 63 -22.77 5.83 4.03
C LEU A 63 -23.60 5.92 5.32
N ASP A 64 -24.09 7.14 5.59
CA ASP A 64 -25.04 7.45 6.65
C ASP A 64 -26.19 6.43 6.70
N GLN A 65 -26.66 6.14 7.91
CA GLN A 65 -27.78 5.22 8.21
C GLN A 65 -29.01 5.41 7.31
N LEU A 66 -29.19 6.59 6.71
CA LEU A 66 -30.18 6.88 5.67
C LEU A 66 -30.21 5.88 4.50
N ALA A 67 -29.09 5.26 4.12
CA ALA A 67 -29.07 4.25 3.06
C ALA A 67 -29.55 2.86 3.51
N LEU A 68 -29.59 2.60 4.82
CA LEU A 68 -30.03 1.33 5.41
C LEU A 68 -31.53 1.30 5.71
N ASP A 69 -32.16 2.46 5.83
CA ASP A 69 -33.61 2.60 6.06
C ASP A 69 -34.45 2.42 4.78
N LEU A 70 -33.80 2.27 3.62
CA LEU A 70 -34.48 2.00 2.36
C LEU A 70 -35.00 0.56 2.36
N VAL A 71 -36.33 0.40 2.33
CA VAL A 71 -36.94 -0.92 2.15
C VAL A 71 -36.67 -1.35 0.71
N PRO A 72 -36.23 -2.60 0.44
CA PRO A 72 -35.94 -3.07 -0.91
C PRO A 72 -37.06 -2.86 -1.93
N VAL A 73 -38.31 -2.78 -1.44
CA VAL A 73 -39.50 -2.49 -2.24
C VAL A 73 -39.50 -1.08 -2.82
N ASP A 74 -38.96 -0.09 -2.11
CA ASP A 74 -38.92 1.31 -2.56
C ASP A 74 -37.95 1.49 -3.73
N LEU A 75 -36.83 0.75 -3.73
CA LEU A 75 -35.85 0.72 -4.82
C LEU A 75 -36.38 0.08 -6.10
N LEU A 76 -37.33 -0.85 -5.99
CA LEU A 76 -37.95 -1.52 -7.14
C LEU A 76 -39.08 -0.70 -7.78
N ARG A 77 -39.62 0.30 -7.07
CA ARG A 77 -40.74 1.13 -7.56
C ARG A 77 -40.28 2.21 -8.53
N GLU A 78 -39.09 2.78 -8.34
CA GLU A 78 -38.55 3.82 -9.23
C GLU A 78 -38.42 3.34 -10.69
N ASP A 79 -38.13 2.06 -10.90
CA ASP A 79 -37.95 1.46 -12.23
C ASP A 79 -39.28 1.12 -12.94
N ARG A 80 -40.41 1.20 -12.24
CA ARG A 80 -41.75 0.85 -12.77
C ARG A 80 -42.58 2.03 -13.24
N GLU A 81 -42.24 3.25 -12.81
CA GLU A 81 -42.96 4.48 -13.18
C GLU A 81 -42.22 5.34 -14.22
N ARG A 82 -41.18 4.79 -14.87
CA ARG A 82 -40.49 5.41 -16.01
C ARG A 82 -40.78 4.70 -17.33
#